data_AF-A0A942UCB2-F1
#
_entry.id   AF-A0A942UCB2-F1
#
_cell.length_a   1.000
_cell.length_b   1.000
_cell.length_c   1.000
_cell.angle_alpha   90.00
_cell.angle_beta   90.00
_cell.angle_gamma   90.00
#
_symmetry.space_group_name_H-M   'P 1'
#
loop_
_entity.id
_entity.type
_entity.pdbx_description
1 polymer ?
#
loop_
_entity_poly.entity_id
_entity_poly.type
_entity_poly.pdbx_seq_one_letter_code
_entity_poly.pdbx_strand_id
1 'polypeptide(L)'
;MVNLKAFYFLESRTKLYCNFRGVEQVEELINNWSKLEDKIDEIRYVNVRERLNLQLENAKSWRDQINTYFYRKSVIEDESNRTIY
;
A
#
# COMPACT_ATOMS: atom_id res chain seq x y z
N MET A 1 21.32 -16.07 -20.70
CA MET A 1 19.88 -16.33 -20.89
C MET A 1 19.20 -16.06 -19.55
N VAL A 2 18.47 -14.96 -19.41
CA VAL A 2 17.80 -14.62 -18.14
C VAL A 2 16.64 -15.60 -17.95
N ASN A 3 16.60 -16.28 -16.80
CA ASN A 3 15.50 -17.18 -16.48
C ASN A 3 14.23 -16.35 -16.27
N LEU A 4 13.35 -16.32 -17.28
CA LEU A 4 12.11 -15.53 -17.27
C LEU A 4 11.24 -15.85 -16.05
N LYS A 5 11.20 -17.11 -15.58
CA LYS A 5 10.48 -17.45 -14.34
C LYS A 5 11.07 -16.77 -13.11
N ALA A 6 12.40 -16.74 -12.98
CA ALA A 6 13.06 -16.06 -11.86
C ALA A 6 12.87 -14.53 -11.93
N PHE A 7 12.84 -13.97 -13.14
CA PHE A 7 12.57 -12.55 -13.36
C PHE A 7 11.14 -12.14 -12.95
N TYR A 8 10.12 -12.86 -13.44
CA TYR A 8 8.73 -12.63 -13.04
C TYR A 8 8.47 -12.89 -11.55
N PHE A 9 9.21 -13.83 -10.95
CA PHE A 9 9.12 -14.12 -9.52
C PHE A 9 9.63 -12.97 -8.66
N LEU A 10 10.81 -12.43 -8.96
CA LEU A 10 11.38 -11.30 -8.22
C LEU A 10 10.54 -10.02 -8.39
N GLU A 11 10.09 -9.70 -9.62
CA GLU A 11 9.26 -8.51 -9.84
C GLU A 11 7.92 -8.59 -9.11
N SER A 12 7.26 -9.74 -9.13
CA SER A 12 5.97 -9.93 -8.45
C SER A 12 6.15 -9.77 -6.94
N ARG A 13 7.22 -10.33 -6.37
CA ARG A 13 7.53 -10.25 -4.93
C ARG A 13 7.86 -8.82 -4.49
N THR A 14 8.66 -8.09 -5.26
CA THR A 14 9.00 -6.70 -4.94
C THR A 14 7.80 -5.77 -5.01
N LYS A 15 6.92 -5.92 -6.03
CA LYS A 15 5.70 -5.12 -6.16
C LYS A 15 4.70 -5.42 -5.05
N LEU A 16 4.52 -6.70 -4.71
CA LEU A 16 3.66 -7.13 -3.61
C LEU A 16 4.12 -6.47 -2.29
N TYR A 17 5.40 -6.58 -1.97
CA TYR A 17 5.99 -6.00 -0.77
C TYR A 17 5.87 -4.47 -0.72
N CYS A 18 6.15 -3.77 -1.82
CA CYS A 18 6.08 -2.30 -1.82
C CYS A 18 4.65 -1.77 -1.65
N ASN A 19 3.64 -2.48 -2.16
CA ASN A 19 2.25 -2.07 -2.03
C ASN A 19 1.73 -2.22 -0.59
N PHE A 20 2.09 -3.31 0.10
CA PHE A 20 1.77 -3.48 1.51
C PHE A 20 2.46 -2.39 2.36
N ARG A 21 3.75 -2.18 2.15
CA ARG A 21 4.52 -1.14 2.85
C ARG A 21 3.95 0.27 2.60
N GLY A 22 3.46 0.53 1.38
CA GLY A 22 2.84 1.81 1.04
C GLY A 22 1.58 2.11 1.87
N VAL A 23 0.76 1.10 2.17
CA VAL A 23 -0.41 1.25 3.06
C VAL A 23 0.04 1.55 4.49
N GLU A 24 0.99 0.78 5.02
CA GLU A 24 1.54 0.97 6.37
C GLU A 24 2.13 2.38 6.57
N GLN A 25 2.83 2.90 5.55
CA GLN A 25 3.38 4.25 5.58
C GLN A 25 2.30 5.34 5.67
N VAL A 26 1.16 5.16 4.99
CA VAL A 26 0.06 6.13 5.06
C VAL A 26 -0.63 6.05 6.43
N GLU A 27 -0.78 4.87 7.00
CA GLU A 27 -1.27 4.69 8.38
C GLU A 27 -0.37 5.39 9.40
N GLU A 28 0.95 5.28 9.23
CA GLU A 28 1.91 6.00 10.07
C GLU A 28 1.81 7.52 9.92
N LEU A 29 1.61 8.02 8.69
CA LEU A 29 1.39 9.46 8.43
C LEU A 29 0.11 9.97 9.13
N ILE A 30 -0.98 9.21 9.08
CA ILE A 30 -2.22 9.54 9.80
C ILE A 30 -1.98 9.59 11.30
N ASN A 31 -1.29 8.58 11.86
CA ASN A 31 -0.96 8.52 13.29
C ASN A 31 -0.02 9.65 13.73
N ASN A 32 0.88 10.10 12.86
CA ASN A 32 1.76 11.23 13.16
C ASN A 32 1.03 12.57 13.03
N TRP A 33 0.12 12.69 12.06
CA TRP A 33 -0.71 13.88 11.91
C TRP A 33 -1.66 14.08 13.09
N SER A 34 -2.28 13.00 13.60
CA SER A 34 -3.23 13.10 14.73
C SER A 34 -2.60 13.65 16.01
N LYS A 35 -1.30 13.43 16.22
CA LYS A 35 -0.53 14.00 17.35
C LYS A 35 -0.37 15.53 17.28
N LEU A 36 -0.84 16.17 16.20
CA LEU A 36 -0.76 17.61 15.96
C LEU A 36 -2.12 18.34 16.11
N GLU A 37 -3.20 17.66 16.49
CA GLU A 37 -4.57 18.21 16.57
C GLU A 37 -4.66 19.55 17.29
N ASP A 38 -4.01 19.68 18.45
CA ASP A 38 -4.03 20.90 19.26
C ASP A 38 -2.86 21.87 18.96
N LYS A 39 -2.05 21.58 17.93
CA LYS A 39 -0.85 22.36 17.56
C LYS A 39 -1.00 23.10 16.24
N ILE A 40 -2.08 22.86 15.52
CA ILE A 40 -2.42 23.42 14.22
C ILE A 40 -3.85 23.97 14.32
N ASP A 41 -4.21 25.01 13.58
CA ASP A 41 -5.60 25.43 13.53
C ASP A 41 -6.50 24.32 12.97
N GLU A 42 -7.73 24.30 13.47
CA GLU A 42 -8.73 23.29 13.17
C GLU A 42 -8.97 23.12 11.66
N ILE A 43 -9.04 24.23 10.91
CA ILE A 43 -9.34 24.20 9.47
C ILE A 43 -8.25 23.42 8.73
N ARG A 44 -6.97 23.77 8.92
CA ARG A 44 -5.86 23.04 8.27
C ARG A 44 -5.75 21.60 8.79
N TYR A 45 -5.93 21.38 10.09
CA TYR A 45 -5.87 20.04 10.69
C TYR A 45 -6.89 19.08 10.05
N VAL A 46 -8.16 19.49 10.01
CA VAL A 46 -9.25 18.69 9.43
C VAL A 46 -9.01 18.46 7.94
N ASN A 47 -8.63 19.51 7.20
CA ASN A 47 -8.44 19.45 5.75
C ASN A 47 -7.33 18.46 5.33
N VAL A 48 -6.24 18.36 6.11
CA VAL A 48 -5.18 17.38 5.85
C VAL A 48 -5.58 15.99 6.31
N ARG A 49 -6.23 15.87 7.49
CA ARG A 49 -6.74 14.59 8.01
C ARG A 49 -7.65 13.89 7.00
N GLU A 50 -8.59 14.62 6.41
CA GLU A 50 -9.50 14.09 5.39
C GLU A 50 -8.75 13.58 4.15
N ARG A 51 -7.74 14.30 3.66
CA ARG A 51 -6.96 13.86 2.49
C ARG A 51 -6.07 12.67 2.80
N LEU A 52 -5.51 12.58 4.00
CA LEU A 52 -4.74 11.40 4.42
C LEU A 52 -5.63 10.15 4.50
N ASN A 53 -6.87 10.28 4.98
CA ASN A 53 -7.83 9.18 4.96
C ASN A 53 -8.19 8.75 3.54
N LEU A 54 -8.42 9.70 2.62
CA LEU A 54 -8.64 9.39 1.19
C LEU A 54 -7.40 8.72 0.58
N GLN A 55 -6.20 9.15 0.95
CA GLN A 55 -4.95 8.55 0.51
C GLN A 55 -4.82 7.10 0.99
N LEU A 56 -5.25 6.80 2.22
CA LEU A 56 -5.22 5.44 2.77
C LEU A 56 -6.14 4.51 1.97
N GLU A 57 -7.36 4.94 1.69
CA GLU A 57 -8.31 4.14 0.90
C GLU A 57 -7.82 3.92 -0.53
N ASN A 58 -7.24 4.95 -1.15
CA ASN A 58 -6.60 4.82 -2.45
C ASN A 58 -5.41 3.83 -2.40
N ALA A 59 -4.56 3.90 -1.38
CA ALA A 59 -3.41 3.02 -1.23
C ALA A 59 -3.84 1.55 -1.07
N LYS A 60 -4.88 1.27 -0.28
CA LYS A 60 -5.47 -0.08 -0.15
C LYS A 60 -6.02 -0.59 -1.49
N SER A 61 -6.78 0.25 -2.21
CA SER A 61 -7.34 -0.12 -3.51
C SER A 61 -6.23 -0.43 -4.53
N TRP A 62 -5.19 0.42 -4.60
CA TRP A 62 -4.03 0.19 -5.46
C TRP A 62 -3.28 -1.09 -5.10
N ARG A 63 -3.04 -1.33 -3.82
CA ARG A 63 -2.43 -2.57 -3.33
C ARG A 63 -3.22 -3.78 -3.81
N ASP A 64 -4.53 -3.79 -3.59
CA ASP A 64 -5.37 -4.93 -3.92
C ASP A 64 -5.37 -5.17 -5.44
N GLN A 65 -5.62 -4.13 -6.25
CA GLN A 65 -5.64 -4.26 -7.72
C GLN A 65 -4.33 -4.78 -8.31
N ILE A 66 -3.19 -4.25 -7.86
CA ILE A 66 -1.88 -4.66 -8.37
C ILE A 66 -1.57 -6.10 -7.92
N ASN A 67 -1.83 -6.43 -6.65
CA ASN A 67 -1.58 -7.77 -6.13
C ASN A 67 -2.44 -8.82 -6.84
N THR A 68 -3.72 -8.53 -7.05
CA THR A 68 -4.64 -9.35 -7.86
C THR A 68 -4.12 -9.56 -9.28
N TYR A 69 -3.69 -8.49 -9.95
CA TYR A 69 -3.18 -8.56 -11.32
C TYR A 69 -1.95 -9.47 -11.42
N PHE A 70 -0.97 -9.27 -10.54
CA PHE A 70 0.26 -10.08 -10.55
C PHE A 70 0.00 -11.53 -10.13
N TYR A 71 -0.89 -11.78 -9.16
CA TYR A 71 -1.29 -13.13 -8.78
C TYR A 71 -1.91 -13.88 -9.98
N ARG A 72 -2.90 -13.28 -10.66
CA ARG A 72 -3.56 -13.86 -11.84
C ARG A 72 -2.61 -14.10 -13.01
N LYS A 73 -1.58 -13.27 -13.17
CA LYS A 73 -0.62 -13.38 -14.27
C LYS A 73 0.55 -14.32 -13.99
N SER A 74 0.96 -14.47 -12.74
CA SER A 74 2.16 -15.24 -12.39
C SER A 74 1.88 -16.59 -11.74
N VAL A 75 0.70 -16.79 -11.13
CA VAL A 75 0.35 -17.97 -10.31
C VAL A 75 1.34 -18.19 -9.15
N ILE A 76 2.01 -17.13 -8.72
CA ILE A 76 2.93 -17.15 -7.58
C ILE A 76 2.13 -16.72 -6.36
N GLU A 77 2.04 -17.59 -5.37
CA GLU A 77 1.37 -17.30 -4.09
C GLU A 77 2.15 -16.26 -3.28
N ASP A 78 1.43 -15.48 -2.47
CA ASP A 78 2.07 -14.62 -1.48
C ASP A 78 2.70 -15.49 -0.39
N GLU A 79 4.00 -15.36 -0.19
CA GLU A 79 4.74 -16.10 0.86
C GLU A 79 4.27 -15.76 2.28
N SER A 80 3.66 -14.59 2.48
CA SER A 80 3.06 -14.18 3.75
C SER A 80 1.59 -14.57 3.88
N ASN A 81 1.03 -15.28 2.90
CA ASN A 81 -0.34 -15.79 2.86
C ASN A 81 -1.40 -14.72 3.16
N ARG A 82 -1.15 -13.47 2.76
CA ARG A 82 -2.08 -12.35 2.95
C ARG A 82 -3.21 -12.44 1.94
N THR A 83 -4.37 -11.92 2.30
CA THR A 83 -5.55 -11.90 1.42
C THR A 83 -5.25 -11.12 0.15
N ILE A 84 -5.31 -11.80 -0.99
CA ILE A 84 -5.32 -11.22 -2.34
C ILE A 84 -6.71 -11.48 -2.92
N TYR A 85 -7.34 -10.43 -3.45
CA TYR A 85 -8.69 -10.49 -4.04
C TYR A 85 -8.67 -10.80 -5.55
#